data_AF-A0A970F9N0-F1
#
_entry.id   AF-A0A970F9N0-F1
#
_cell.length_a   1.000
_cell.length_b   1.000
_cell.length_c   1.000
_cell.angle_alpha   90.00
_cell.angle_beta   90.00
_cell.angle_gamma   90.00
#
_symmetry.space_group_name_H-M   'P 1'
#
loop_
_entity.id
_entity.type
_entity.pdbx_description
1 polymer ?
#
loop_
_entity_poly.entity_id
_entity_poly.type
_entity_poly.pdbx_seq_one_letter_code
_entity_poly.pdbx_strand_id
1 'polypeptide(L)' 'MKEISCNVIQDLLPLYVDDVVSKETEALVEEHLTHCPKCQKEVAQMKRNLSFPIEKKSTTNARIKQKMAQ' A
#
# COMPACT_ATOMS: atom_id res chain seq x y z
N MET A 1 -16.93 -15.98 -5.96
CA MET A 1 -15.52 -15.66 -6.28
C MET A 1 -14.67 -16.14 -5.12
N LYS A 2 -13.50 -16.73 -5.39
CA LYS A 2 -12.58 -17.14 -4.32
C LYS A 2 -12.15 -15.88 -3.60
N GLU A 3 -12.63 -15.69 -2.37
CA GLU A 3 -12.18 -14.60 -1.53
C GLU A 3 -10.74 -14.88 -1.12
N ILE A 4 -9.81 -14.44 -1.96
CA ILE A 4 -8.39 -14.53 -1.63
C ILE A 4 -8.12 -13.47 -0.59
N SER A 5 -7.64 -13.93 0.55
CA SER A 5 -7.29 -13.08 1.68
C SER A 5 -6.24 -12.05 1.28
N CYS A 6 -6.41 -10.82 1.76
CA CYS A 6 -5.43 -9.75 1.54
C CYS A 6 -4.00 -10.18 1.92
N ASN A 7 -3.83 -11.01 2.95
CA ASN A 7 -2.52 -11.51 3.37
C ASN A 7 -1.80 -12.25 2.24
N VAL A 8 -2.50 -13.15 1.54
CA VAL A 8 -1.94 -13.91 0.41
C VAL A 8 -1.55 -12.96 -0.73
N ILE A 9 -2.40 -11.97 -1.03
CA ILE A 9 -2.09 -10.97 -2.03
C ILE A 9 -0.87 -10.15 -1.62
N GLN A 10 -0.78 -9.72 -0.36
CA GLN A 10 0.35 -8.95 0.15
C GLN A 10 1.67 -9.72 0.07
N ASP A 11 1.67 -11.04 0.28
CA ASP A 11 2.86 -11.88 0.10
C ASP A 11 3.27 -12.00 -1.37
N LEU A 12 2.30 -11.94 -2.30
CA LEU A 12 2.53 -12.00 -3.74
C LEU A 12 2.82 -10.63 -4.36
N LEU A 13 2.45 -9.53 -3.71
CA LEU A 13 2.64 -8.16 -4.21
C LEU A 13 4.09 -7.85 -4.60
N PRO A 14 5.13 -8.21 -3.80
CA PRO A 14 6.52 -8.00 -4.19
C PRO A 14 6.85 -8.70 -5.51
N LEU A 15 6.45 -9.97 -5.64
CA LEU A 15 6.69 -10.78 -6.84
C LEU A 15 5.93 -10.22 -8.06
N TYR A 16 4.71 -9.72 -7.84
CA TYR A 16 3.90 -9.08 -8.87
C TYR A 16 4.53 -7.76 -9.36
N VAL A 17 5.05 -6.95 -8.44
CA VAL A 17 5.74 -5.70 -8.80
C VAL A 17 7.05 -5.97 -9.55
N ASP A 18 7.74 -7.05 -9.20
CA ASP A 18 8.96 -7.50 -9.87
C ASP A 18 8.68 -8.26 -11.18
N ASP A 19 7.42 -8.42 -11.60
CA ASP A 19 6.98 -9.09 -12.83
C ASP A 19 7.48 -10.55 -12.94
N VAL A 20 7.71 -11.21 -11.81
CA VAL A 20 8.21 -12.61 -11.75
C VAL A 20 7.12 -13.65 -11.47
N VAL A 21 5.85 -13.23 -11.52
CA VAL A 21 4.69 -14.10 -11.29
C VAL A 21 4.20 -14.73 -12.60
N SER A 22 3.51 -15.86 -12.49
CA SER A 22 2.82 -16.45 -13.64
C SER A 22 1.57 -15.65 -14.01
N LYS A 23 1.14 -15.70 -15.27
CA LYS A 23 -0.08 -15.02 -15.76
C LYS A 23 -1.34 -15.35 -14.96
N GLU A 24 -1.45 -16.58 -14.46
CA GLU A 24 -2.57 -16.97 -13.60
C GLU A 24 -2.57 -16.20 -12.27
N THR A 25 -1.39 -16.03 -11.67
CA THR A 25 -1.21 -15.27 -10.43
C THR A 25 -1.40 -13.77 -10.67
N GLU A 26 -0.93 -13.26 -11.82
CA GLU A 26 -1.10 -11.87 -12.25
C GLU A 26 -2.60 -11.49 -12.31
N ALA A 27 -3.40 -12.23 -13.08
CA ALA A 27 -4.84 -11.97 -13.24
C ALA A 27 -5.59 -12.04 -11.89
N LEU A 28 -5.15 -12.93 -11.01
CA LEU A 28 -5.72 -13.12 -9.68
C LEU A 28 -5.41 -11.94 -8.75
N VAL A 29 -4.19 -11.40 -8.80
CA VAL A 29 -3.83 -10.18 -8.09
C VAL A 29 -4.60 -9.00 -8.66
N GLU A 30 -4.68 -8.85 -9.98
CA GLU A 30 -5.45 -7.79 -10.63
C GLU A 30 -6.92 -7.82 -10.23
N GLU A 31 -7.59 -8.98 -10.31
CA GLU A 31 -8.98 -9.14 -9.88
C GLU A 31 -9.18 -8.64 -8.44
N HIS A 32 -8.30 -9.05 -7.53
CA HIS A 32 -8.35 -8.60 -6.13
C HIS A 32 -8.11 -7.09 -5.99
N LEU A 33 -7.15 -6.52 -6.72
CA LEU A 33 -6.85 -5.08 -6.68
C LEU A 33 -8.04 -4.23 -7.16
N THR A 34 -8.87 -4.74 -8.08
CA THR A 34 -10.11 -4.08 -8.51
C THR A 34 -11.13 -3.93 -7.39
N HIS A 35 -11.18 -4.88 -6.46
CA HIS A 35 -12.17 -4.93 -5.38
C HIS A 35 -11.60 -4.51 -4.01
N CYS A 36 -10.28 -4.48 -3.86
CA CYS A 36 -9.61 -4.22 -2.59
C CYS A 36 -8.74 -2.95 -2.65
N PRO A 37 -9.28 -1.79 -2.20
CA PRO A 37 -8.53 -0.52 -2.18
C PRO A 37 -7.36 -0.55 -1.20
N LYS A 38 -7.35 -1.45 -0.21
CA LYS A 38 -6.22 -1.63 0.71
C LYS A 38 -4.99 -2.17 -0.05
N CYS A 39 -5.13 -3.28 -0.76
CA CYS A 39 -4.06 -3.87 -1.55
C CYS A 39 -3.60 -2.94 -2.69
N GLN A 40 -4.51 -2.14 -3.25
CA GLN A 40 -4.18 -1.14 -4.25
C GLN A 40 -3.25 -0.02 -3.72
N LYS A 41 -3.44 0.40 -2.46
CA LYS A 41 -2.52 1.34 -1.81
C LYS A 41 -1.17 0.71 -1.52
N GLU A 42 -1.15 -0.54 -1.05
CA GLU A 42 0.07 -1.29 -0.73
C GLU A 42 0.95 -1.45 -1.98
N VAL A 43 0.38 -1.90 -3.11
CA VAL A 43 1.14 -2.05 -4.35
C VAL A 43 1.67 -0.72 -4.87
N ALA A 44 0.88 0.35 -4.76
CA ALA A 44 1.32 1.70 -5.14
C ALA A 44 2.43 2.24 -4.22
N GLN A 45 2.42 1.86 -2.94
CA GLN A 45 3.48 2.18 -1.99
C GLN A 45 4.76 1.39 -2.30
N MET A 46 4.65 0.09 -2.60
CA MET A 46 5.78 -0.74 -3.01
C MET A 46 6.43 -0.22 -4.30
N LYS A 47 5.63 0.09 -5.33
CA LYS A 47 6.10 0.71 -6.58
C LYS A 47 6.79 2.05 -6.33
N ARG A 48 6.29 2.85 -5.39
CA ARG A 48 6.96 4.10 -4.96
C ARG A 48 8.25 3.87 -4.19
N ASN A 49 8.34 2.83 -3.37
CA ASN A 49 9.57 2.54 -2.62
C ASN A 49 10.71 2.09 -3.52
N LEU A 50 10.40 1.45 -4.66
CA LEU A 50 11.41 1.15 -5.70
C LEU A 50 11.92 2.43 -6.40
N SER A 51 11.16 3.52 -6.36
CA SER A 51 11.51 4.81 -6.93
C SER A 51 11.59 5.90 -5.84
N PHE A 52 12.72 6.04 -5.15
CA PHE A 52 12.90 7.23 -4.30
C PHE A 52 12.70 8.50 -5.14
N PRO A 53 11.75 9.38 -4.75
CA PRO A 53 12.15 10.57 -4.01
C PRO A 53 11.21 10.93 -2.83
N ILE A 54 11.84 11.06 -1.66
CA ILE A 54 11.69 12.11 -0.61
C ILE A 54 10.26 12.52 -0.19
N GLU A 55 9.92 12.12 1.03
CA GLU A 55 9.11 12.80 2.06
C GLU A 55 7.89 13.65 1.65
N LYS A 56 6.69 13.21 2.08
CA LYS A 56 5.62 14.13 2.55
C LYS A 56 4.94 13.57 3.80
N LYS A 57 5.62 13.66 4.95
CA LYS A 57 4.94 13.67 6.26
C LYS A 57 4.36 15.07 6.49
N SER A 58 3.16 15.35 6.00
CA SER A 58 2.38 16.50 6.48
C SER A 58 1.46 16.05 7.62
N THR A 59 2.05 15.69 8.76
CA THR A 59 1.33 15.66 10.03
C THR A 59 1.17 17.10 10.53
N THR A 60 0.03 17.71 10.24
CA THR A 60 -0.39 18.93 10.93
C THR A 60 -0.80 18.54 12.35
N ASN A 61 0.10 18.70 13.31
CA ASN A 61 -0.22 18.68 14.74
C ASN A 61 0.37 19.94 15.39
N ALA A 62 -0.37 21.05 15.30
CA ALA A 62 -0.09 22.23 16.11
C ALA A 62 -0.73 22.04 17.49
N ARG A 63 0.12 21.78 18.47
CA ARG A 63 -0.16 21.60 19.90
C ARG A 63 -1.01 22.74 20.48
N ILE A 64 -2.09 22.34 21.15
CA ILE A 64 -2.78 23.10 22.19
C ILE A 64 -1.75 23.56 23.24
N LYS A 65 -1.61 24.86 23.47
CA LYS A 65 -0.94 25.39 24.68
C LYS A 65 -1.98 26.12 25.54
N GLN A 66 -2.39 25.44 26.60
CA GLN A 66 -3.14 26.04 27.70
C GLN A 66 -2.16 26.62 28.74
N LYS A 67 -2.52 27.80 29.26
CA LYS A 67 -2.33 28.35 30.63
C LYS A 67 -0.97 28.95 31.09
N MET A 68 -1.08 30.25 31.43
CA MET A 68 -0.83 30.96 32.72
C MET A 68 0.58 31.12 33.31
N ALA A 69 0.73 32.25 34.04
CA ALA A 69 1.82 32.76 34.89
C ALA A 69 2.90 33.57 34.13
N GLN A 70 3.13 34.86 34.37
CA GLN A 70 3.06 35.67 35.61
C GLN A 70 2.48 37.05 35.33
#